data_AF-A4KVB2-F1
#
_entry.id   AF-A4KVB2-F1
#
_cell.length_a   1.000
_cell.length_b   1.000
_cell.length_c   1.000
_cell.angle_alpha   90.00
_cell.angle_beta   90.00
_cell.angle_gamma   90.00
#
_symmetry.space_group_name_H-M   'P 1'
#
loop_
_entity.id
_entity.type
_entity.pdbx_description
1 polymer ?
#
loop_
_entity_poly.entity_id
_entity_poly.type
_entity_poly.pdbx_seq_one_letter_code
_entity_poly.pdbx_strand_id
1 'polypeptide(L)'
;MGGNLVFSLESKMLWLGRLKLARLRNKWPKEIRKGKLFMSTIEYHYETMGRILSHLVNAGLSRVDFEPSDAMDIMTHRIGDEEDVVNAFADVLHWMKDEGLIRVASVQEFDGGYAFNGVQLTSKGIAAIQAKPTDPELGESIEKKVGEKGELDISVYTKIGSFVGGLIGGATQALSG
;
A
#
# COMPACT_ATOMS: atom_id res chain seq x y z
N MET A 1 5.89 -49.61 -53.18
CA MET A 1 6.83 -49.60 -52.05
C MET A 1 6.80 -48.22 -51.44
N GLY A 2 6.09 -48.04 -50.33
CA GLY A 2 5.96 -46.76 -49.64
C GLY A 2 6.01 -47.03 -48.15
N GLY A 3 7.01 -46.45 -47.49
CA GLY A 3 7.42 -46.79 -46.14
C GLY A 3 6.46 -46.34 -45.04
N ASN A 4 6.60 -47.02 -43.91
CA ASN A 4 6.04 -46.68 -42.62
C ASN A 4 6.29 -45.22 -42.24
N LEU A 5 5.24 -44.47 -41.93
CA LEU A 5 5.31 -43.37 -40.96
C LEU A 5 4.24 -43.61 -39.90
N VAL A 6 4.66 -44.24 -38.81
CA VAL A 6 3.91 -44.31 -37.55
C VAL A 6 3.90 -42.88 -36.99
N PHE A 7 2.84 -42.14 -37.30
CA PHE A 7 2.55 -40.87 -36.64
C PHE A 7 2.06 -41.18 -35.22
N SER A 8 2.93 -40.94 -34.25
CA SER A 8 2.62 -40.96 -32.81
C SER A 8 1.39 -40.11 -32.51
N LEU A 9 0.48 -40.64 -31.70
CA LEU A 9 -0.73 -39.97 -31.21
C LEU A 9 -0.44 -38.68 -30.42
N GLU A 10 0.81 -38.41 -30.05
CA GLU A 10 1.19 -37.23 -29.26
C GLU A 10 1.11 -35.90 -30.03
N SER A 11 1.24 -35.90 -31.37
CA SER A 11 1.17 -34.65 -32.15
C SER A 11 -0.25 -34.12 -32.36
N LYS A 12 -1.30 -34.93 -32.13
CA LYS A 12 -2.70 -34.48 -32.21
C LYS A 12 -3.22 -33.88 -30.90
N MET A 13 -2.60 -34.18 -29.76
CA MET A 13 -2.97 -33.57 -28.47
C MET A 13 -2.49 -32.12 -28.31
N LEU A 14 -1.42 -31.73 -29.02
CA LEU A 14 -0.88 -30.36 -28.97
C LEU A 14 -1.70 -29.33 -29.75
N TRP A 15 -2.53 -29.74 -30.72
CA TRP A 15 -3.37 -28.82 -31.50
C TRP A 15 -4.77 -28.62 -30.92
N LEU A 16 -5.32 -29.63 -30.23
CA LEU A 16 -6.63 -29.52 -29.56
C LEU A 16 -6.56 -28.79 -28.20
N GLY A 17 -5.39 -28.72 -27.57
CA GLY A 17 -5.18 -27.92 -26.35
C GLY A 17 -5.15 -26.40 -26.60
N ARG A 18 -4.70 -25.93 -27.77
CA ARG A 18 -4.59 -24.49 -28.07
C ARG A 18 -5.91 -23.84 -28.52
N LEU A 19 -6.88 -24.60 -29.03
CA LEU A 19 -8.17 -24.04 -29.45
C LEU A 19 -9.17 -23.87 -28.29
N LYS A 20 -9.01 -24.61 -27.18
CA LYS A 20 -9.86 -24.49 -25.99
C LYS A 20 -9.48 -23.30 -25.10
N LEU A 21 -8.22 -22.87 -25.15
CA LEU A 21 -7.72 -21.68 -24.44
C LEU A 21 -8.09 -20.35 -25.14
N ALA A 22 -8.26 -20.35 -26.47
CA ALA A 22 -8.68 -19.15 -27.20
C ALA A 22 -10.18 -18.82 -27.05
N ARG A 23 -11.02 -19.80 -26.68
CA ARG A 23 -12.48 -19.61 -26.50
C ARG A 23 -12.90 -19.27 -25.07
N LEU A 24 -11.99 -19.34 -24.11
CA LEU A 24 -12.24 -18.94 -22.72
C LEU A 24 -11.77 -17.50 -22.42
N ARG A 25 -11.08 -16.83 -23.36
CA ARG A 25 -10.65 -15.43 -23.23
C ARG A 25 -11.71 -14.41 -23.63
N ASN A 26 -13.00 -14.73 -23.48
CA ASN A 26 -14.11 -13.83 -23.83
C ASN A 26 -15.38 -14.05 -22.99
N LYS A 27 -15.27 -14.70 -21.82
CA LYS A 27 -16.34 -14.75 -20.81
C LYS A 27 -15.84 -14.14 -19.51
N TRP A 28 -15.46 -12.88 -19.57
CA TRP A 28 -15.57 -12.01 -18.41
C TRP A 28 -16.80 -11.13 -18.64
N PRO A 29 -17.81 -11.16 -17.76
CA PRO A 29 -18.99 -10.33 -17.94
C PRO A 29 -18.57 -8.86 -18.00
N LYS A 30 -19.06 -8.16 -19.02
CA LYS A 30 -18.76 -6.75 -19.27
C LYS A 30 -19.34 -5.83 -18.18
N GLU A 31 -20.06 -6.37 -17.19
CA GLU A 31 -20.58 -5.66 -16.03
C GLU A 31 -19.59 -5.45 -14.87
N ILE A 32 -18.39 -6.05 -14.84
CA ILE A 32 -17.36 -5.73 -13.81
C ILE A 32 -16.47 -4.56 -14.28
N ARG A 33 -17.10 -3.46 -14.69
CA ARG A 33 -16.41 -2.20 -15.06
C ARG A 33 -16.96 -1.00 -14.29
N LYS A 34 -17.43 -1.23 -13.07
CA LYS A 34 -17.70 -0.19 -12.08
C LYS A 34 -17.26 -0.65 -10.68
N GLY A 35 -16.16 -0.07 -10.20
CA GLY A 35 -16.01 0.25 -8.78
C GLY A 35 -15.57 -0.83 -7.80
N LYS A 36 -14.55 -1.63 -8.10
CA LYS A 36 -13.70 -2.22 -7.05
C LYS A 36 -12.25 -2.10 -7.50
N LEU A 37 -11.56 -1.05 -7.04
CA LEU A 37 -10.11 -0.97 -7.17
C LEU A 37 -9.56 -2.21 -6.46
N PHE A 38 -9.00 -3.16 -7.20
CA PHE A 38 -8.12 -4.14 -6.60
C PHE A 38 -6.81 -3.41 -6.32
N MET A 39 -6.66 -2.89 -5.11
CA MET A 39 -5.37 -2.43 -4.61
C MET A 39 -4.48 -3.65 -4.36
N SER A 40 -3.22 -3.53 -4.76
CA SER A 40 -2.19 -4.48 -4.36
C SER A 40 -1.87 -4.32 -2.87
N THR A 41 -1.28 -5.35 -2.27
CA THR A 41 -0.86 -5.32 -0.85
C THR A 41 0.07 -4.14 -0.56
N ILE A 42 1.00 -3.84 -1.48
CA ILE A 42 1.92 -2.73 -1.29
C ILE A 42 1.23 -1.36 -1.40
N GLU A 43 0.24 -1.21 -2.28
CA GLU A 43 -0.58 0.02 -2.34
C GLU A 43 -1.39 0.21 -1.06
N TYR A 44 -1.89 -0.87 -0.47
CA TYR A 44 -2.55 -0.82 0.82
C TYR A 44 -1.59 -0.40 1.95
N HIS A 45 -0.34 -0.89 1.95
CA HIS A 45 0.68 -0.43 2.90
C HIS A 45 1.06 1.04 2.67
N TYR A 46 1.12 1.50 1.41
CA TYR A 46 1.33 2.92 1.12
C TYR A 46 0.16 3.79 1.61
N GLU A 47 -1.08 3.34 1.41
CA GLU A 47 -2.24 4.03 1.98
C GLU A 47 -2.12 4.13 3.51
N THR A 48 -1.83 3.01 4.16
CA THR A 48 -1.67 2.92 5.62
C THR A 48 -0.59 3.89 6.11
N MET A 49 0.56 3.91 5.44
CA MET A 49 1.65 4.84 5.73
C MET A 49 1.22 6.30 5.57
N GLY A 50 0.50 6.62 4.49
CA GLY A 50 -0.02 7.96 4.25
C GLY A 50 -0.98 8.44 5.35
N ARG A 51 -1.84 7.54 5.84
CA ARG A 51 -2.77 7.83 6.94
C ARG A 51 -2.06 8.02 8.28
N ILE A 52 -1.10 7.15 8.62
CA ILE A 52 -0.27 7.30 9.82
C ILE A 52 0.49 8.63 9.78
N LEU A 53 1.14 8.95 8.65
CA LEU A 53 1.84 10.22 8.49
C LEU A 53 0.90 11.41 8.63
N SER A 54 -0.30 11.34 8.05
CA SER A 54 -1.32 12.38 8.18
C SER A 54 -1.69 12.62 9.64
N HIS A 55 -1.94 11.54 10.38
CA HIS A 55 -2.23 11.60 11.81
C HIS A 55 -1.09 12.27 12.60
N LEU A 56 0.16 11.88 12.34
CA LEU A 56 1.33 12.45 13.01
C LEU A 56 1.61 13.91 12.64
N VAL A 57 1.41 14.29 11.37
CA VAL A 57 1.53 15.69 10.92
C VAL A 57 0.55 16.58 11.67
N ASN A 58 -0.70 16.13 11.82
CA ASN A 58 -1.73 16.88 12.54
C ASN A 58 -1.44 16.97 14.05
N ALA A 59 -0.76 15.98 14.62
CA ALA A 59 -0.30 16.01 16.01
C ALA A 59 0.97 16.89 16.22
N GLY A 60 1.65 17.27 15.13
CA GLY A 60 2.89 18.04 15.14
C GLY A 60 4.04 17.28 15.81
N LEU A 61 4.72 17.92 16.77
CA LEU A 61 5.78 17.28 17.56
C LEU A 61 5.25 16.58 18.83
N SER A 62 3.94 16.43 18.97
CA SER A 62 3.38 15.69 20.11
C SER A 62 3.72 14.21 19.99
N ARG A 63 3.80 13.54 21.15
CA ARG A 63 3.87 12.07 21.19
C ARG A 63 2.46 11.52 21.10
N VAL A 64 2.27 10.49 20.28
CA VAL A 64 1.01 9.82 20.04
C VAL A 64 1.17 8.33 20.37
N ASP A 65 0.17 7.74 20.98
CA ASP A 65 0.13 6.30 21.22
C ASP A 65 -0.74 5.64 20.13
N PHE A 66 -0.36 4.46 19.65
CA PHE A 66 -1.17 3.67 18.73
C PHE A 66 -1.46 2.28 19.33
N GLU A 67 -2.74 1.98 19.46
CA GLU A 67 -3.33 0.73 19.90
C GLU A 67 -4.14 0.08 18.75
N PRO A 68 -4.61 -1.18 18.87
CA PRO A 68 -5.31 -1.86 17.79
C PRO A 68 -6.60 -1.13 17.35
N SER A 69 -7.28 -0.44 18.28
CA SER A 69 -8.45 0.38 17.95
C SER A 69 -8.12 1.55 17.03
N ASP A 70 -6.92 2.14 17.16
CA ASP A 70 -6.52 3.26 16.30
C ASP A 70 -6.34 2.80 14.85
N ALA A 71 -5.90 1.56 14.62
CA ALA A 71 -5.86 0.99 13.28
C ALA A 71 -7.26 1.03 12.64
N MET A 72 -8.30 0.70 13.41
CA MET A 72 -9.67 0.70 12.93
C MET A 72 -10.20 2.11 12.70
N ASP A 73 -9.85 3.07 13.54
CA ASP A 73 -10.29 4.46 13.41
C ASP A 73 -9.57 5.19 12.25
N ILE A 74 -8.29 4.89 12.03
CA ILE A 74 -7.45 5.55 11.02
C ILE A 74 -7.64 4.90 9.64
N MET A 75 -7.78 3.58 9.57
CA MET A 75 -7.98 2.84 8.31
C MET A 75 -9.45 2.84 7.89
N THR A 76 -9.85 3.88 7.14
CA THR A 76 -11.22 4.00 6.61
C THR A 76 -11.46 3.10 5.39
N HIS A 77 -10.41 2.70 4.67
CA HIS A 77 -10.43 1.59 3.72
C HIS A 77 -9.78 0.36 4.36
N ARG A 78 -10.46 -0.79 4.31
CA ARG A 78 -10.03 -2.02 4.98
C ARG A 78 -10.03 -3.19 4.01
N ILE A 79 -8.93 -3.94 4.00
CA ILE A 79 -8.76 -5.16 3.22
C ILE A 79 -8.50 -6.31 4.20
N GLY A 80 -9.30 -7.37 4.12
CA GLY A 80 -9.22 -8.50 5.04
C GLY A 80 -10.21 -8.38 6.20
N ASP A 81 -9.98 -9.21 7.22
CA ASP A 81 -10.68 -9.09 8.50
C ASP A 81 -10.01 -8.05 9.43
N GLU A 82 -10.52 -7.93 10.66
CA GLU A 82 -9.97 -6.97 11.63
C GLU A 82 -8.53 -7.27 12.00
N GLU A 83 -8.18 -8.56 12.11
CA GLU A 83 -6.82 -8.99 12.42
C GLU A 83 -5.86 -8.63 11.28
N ASP A 84 -6.27 -8.83 10.03
CA ASP A 84 -5.51 -8.42 8.85
C ASP A 84 -5.22 -6.91 8.84
N VAL A 85 -6.22 -6.08 9.19
CA VAL A 85 -6.09 -4.61 9.22
C VAL A 85 -5.13 -4.18 10.33
N VAL A 86 -5.30 -4.74 11.54
CA VAL A 86 -4.45 -4.46 12.70
C VAL A 86 -3.00 -4.84 12.38
N ASN A 87 -2.77 -6.03 11.82
CA ASN A 87 -1.45 -6.50 11.46
C ASN A 87 -0.78 -5.63 10.38
N ALA A 88 -1.52 -5.24 9.33
CA ALA A 88 -0.98 -4.35 8.30
C ALA A 88 -0.56 -2.98 8.88
N PHE A 89 -1.33 -2.44 9.82
CA PHE A 89 -0.99 -1.19 10.50
C PHE A 89 0.27 -1.34 11.37
N ALA A 90 0.38 -2.44 12.11
CA ALA A 90 1.55 -2.77 12.91
C ALA A 90 2.82 -2.91 12.05
N ASP A 91 2.73 -3.65 10.95
CA ASP A 91 3.83 -3.90 10.02
C ASP A 91 4.38 -2.57 9.46
N VAL A 92 3.49 -1.65 9.10
CA VAL A 92 3.87 -0.33 8.61
C VAL A 92 4.51 0.51 9.71
N LEU A 93 3.99 0.50 10.95
CA LEU A 93 4.62 1.20 12.07
C LEU A 93 6.02 0.66 12.39
N HIS A 94 6.20 -0.67 12.39
CA HIS A 94 7.51 -1.29 12.55
C HIS A 94 8.48 -0.84 11.45
N TRP A 95 8.04 -0.91 10.19
CA TRP A 95 8.86 -0.48 9.06
C TRP A 95 9.23 1.00 9.15
N MET A 96 8.28 1.89 9.44
CA MET A 96 8.53 3.33 9.60
C MET A 96 9.51 3.62 10.74
N LYS A 97 9.41 2.87 11.85
CA LYS A 97 10.33 2.96 12.98
C LYS A 97 11.74 2.52 12.57
N ASP A 98 11.87 1.40 11.88
CA ASP A 98 13.16 0.82 11.53
C ASP A 98 13.89 1.65 10.45
N GLU A 99 13.14 2.26 9.55
CA GLU A 99 13.65 3.26 8.60
C GLU A 99 13.94 4.62 9.26
N GLY A 100 13.57 4.81 10.52
CA GLY A 100 13.81 6.02 11.28
C GLY A 100 12.95 7.21 10.85
N LEU A 101 11.82 6.99 10.18
CA LEU A 101 10.81 8.04 9.94
C LEU A 101 10.17 8.50 11.25
N ILE A 102 9.89 7.53 12.11
CA ILE A 102 9.34 7.74 13.44
C ILE A 102 10.30 7.21 14.49
N ARG A 103 10.19 7.76 15.69
CA ARG A 103 10.71 7.15 16.90
C ARG A 103 9.54 6.66 17.73
N VAL A 104 9.76 5.61 18.50
CA VAL A 104 8.78 5.01 19.40
C VAL A 104 9.45 4.84 20.75
N ALA A 105 8.78 5.23 21.83
CA ALA A 105 9.35 5.16 23.18
C ALA A 105 9.37 3.71 23.69
N SER A 106 8.30 2.96 23.43
CA SER A 106 8.23 1.53 23.73
C SER A 106 7.23 0.84 22.79
N VAL A 107 7.52 -0.41 22.43
CA VAL A 107 6.56 -1.30 21.76
C VAL A 107 6.21 -2.41 22.74
N GLN A 108 4.92 -2.67 22.94
CA GLN A 108 4.42 -3.82 23.68
C GLN A 108 3.65 -4.71 22.72
N GLU A 109 3.95 -6.00 22.73
CA GLU A 109 3.25 -7.02 21.95
C GLU A 109 2.57 -7.98 22.92
N PHE A 110 1.32 -8.33 22.65
CA PHE A 110 0.53 -9.26 23.45
C PHE A 110 -0.37 -10.10 22.55
N ASP A 111 -0.97 -11.14 23.13
CA ASP A 111 -1.87 -12.03 22.39
C ASP A 111 -3.09 -11.22 21.90
N GLY A 112 -3.19 -11.06 20.57
CA GLY A 112 -4.25 -10.28 19.92
C GLY A 112 -3.96 -8.80 19.68
N GLY A 113 -2.72 -8.30 19.84
CA GLY A 113 -2.42 -6.92 19.43
C GLY A 113 -1.07 -6.35 19.84
N TYR A 114 -0.97 -5.02 19.67
CA TYR A 114 0.23 -4.23 19.95
C TYR A 114 -0.13 -2.93 20.66
N ALA A 115 0.87 -2.29 21.28
CA ALA A 115 0.81 -0.89 21.67
C ALA A 115 2.14 -0.20 21.34
N PHE A 116 2.11 0.77 20.43
CA PHE A 116 3.25 1.66 20.14
C PHE A 116 3.09 2.93 20.97
N ASN A 117 3.82 3.04 22.07
CA ASN A 117 3.74 4.21 22.94
C ASN A 117 4.77 5.26 22.55
N GLY A 118 4.36 6.52 22.57
CA GLY A 118 5.20 7.68 22.37
C GLY A 118 5.75 7.80 20.96
N VAL A 119 4.94 7.48 19.94
CA VAL A 119 5.27 7.65 18.53
C VAL A 119 5.39 9.12 18.17
N GLN A 120 6.47 9.47 17.48
CA GLN A 120 6.76 10.84 17.07
C GLN A 120 7.58 10.85 15.78
N LEU A 121 7.35 11.84 14.90
CA LEU A 121 8.21 12.06 13.74
C LEU A 121 9.65 12.37 14.16
N THR A 122 10.61 11.79 13.43
CA THR A 122 12.03 12.16 13.55
C THR A 122 12.37 13.35 12.65
N SER A 123 13.61 13.83 12.70
CA SER A 123 14.12 14.78 11.70
C SER A 123 14.07 14.22 10.28
N LYS A 124 14.31 12.91 10.09
CA LYS A 124 14.17 12.22 8.79
C LYS A 124 12.71 12.20 8.36
N GLY A 125 11.79 11.91 9.28
CA GLY A 125 10.34 11.96 9.02
C GLY A 125 9.87 13.35 8.61
N ILE A 126 10.29 14.39 9.33
CA ILE A 126 9.98 15.79 9.01
C ILE A 126 10.53 16.17 7.64
N ALA A 127 11.78 15.80 7.35
CA ALA A 127 12.37 16.07 6.04
C ALA A 127 11.59 15.37 4.90
N ALA A 128 11.08 14.15 5.12
CA ALA A 128 10.29 13.43 4.13
C ALA A 128 8.93 14.10 3.85
N ILE A 129 8.22 14.57 4.88
CA ILE A 129 6.92 15.25 4.68
C ILE A 129 7.06 16.67 4.12
N GLN A 130 8.21 17.31 4.30
CA GLN A 130 8.54 18.63 3.74
C GLN A 130 9.15 18.56 2.34
N ALA A 131 9.58 17.37 1.91
CA ALA A 131 10.09 17.17 0.56
C ALA A 131 9.00 17.51 -0.46
N LYS A 132 9.40 18.24 -1.49
CA LYS A 132 8.49 18.66 -2.57
C LYS A 132 8.21 17.48 -3.50
N PRO A 133 6.97 16.98 -3.57
CA PRO A 133 6.61 15.92 -4.50
C PRO A 133 6.63 16.41 -5.95
N THR A 134 6.86 15.50 -6.88
CA THR A 134 6.66 15.77 -8.32
C THR A 134 5.20 15.60 -8.74
N ASP A 135 4.41 14.85 -7.97
CA ASP A 135 2.98 14.63 -8.22
C ASP A 135 2.18 15.91 -7.90
N PRO A 136 1.47 16.49 -8.88
CA PRO A 136 0.67 17.70 -8.68
C PRO A 136 -0.44 17.55 -7.62
N GLU A 137 -0.97 16.34 -7.41
CA GLU A 137 -2.04 16.09 -6.43
C GLU A 137 -1.54 16.19 -4.99
N LEU A 138 -0.24 15.97 -4.76
CA LEU A 138 0.38 16.14 -3.45
C LEU A 138 0.81 17.59 -3.18
N GLY A 139 0.82 18.44 -4.21
CA GLY A 139 1.09 19.88 -4.08
C GLY A 139 2.52 20.19 -3.66
N GLU A 140 2.69 21.17 -2.76
CA GLU A 140 4.00 21.71 -2.39
C GLU A 140 4.77 20.83 -1.38
N SER A 141 4.05 20.11 -0.52
CA SER A 141 4.59 19.21 0.51
C SER A 141 3.44 18.38 1.09
N ILE A 142 3.76 17.23 1.68
CA ILE A 142 2.77 16.41 2.39
C ILE A 142 2.20 17.19 3.58
N GLU A 143 3.06 17.90 4.32
CA GLU A 143 2.66 18.73 5.47
C GLU A 143 1.53 19.70 5.09
N LYS A 144 1.71 20.46 4.00
CA LYS A 144 0.68 21.38 3.50
C LYS A 144 -0.56 20.64 3.04
N LYS A 145 -0.39 19.52 2.33
CA LYS A 145 -1.53 18.76 1.77
C LYS A 145 -2.44 18.20 2.85
N VAL A 146 -1.85 17.67 3.92
CA VAL A 146 -2.56 17.14 5.08
C VAL A 146 -3.17 18.26 5.93
N GLY A 147 -2.51 19.42 6.01
CA GLY A 147 -3.03 20.58 6.74
C GLY A 147 -4.25 21.26 6.10
N GLU A 148 -4.63 20.90 4.87
CA GLU A 148 -5.87 21.35 4.24
C GLU A 148 -7.09 20.75 4.97
N LYS A 149 -8.10 21.58 5.30
CA LYS A 149 -9.29 21.11 6.01
C LYS A 149 -10.09 20.14 5.15
N GLY A 150 -10.18 18.87 5.57
CA GLY A 150 -11.05 17.85 4.98
C GLY A 150 -10.43 16.45 5.05
N GLU A 151 -11.25 15.41 4.89
CA GLU A 151 -10.72 14.06 4.69
C GLU A 151 -10.17 13.95 3.26
N LEU A 152 -8.92 13.52 3.13
CA LEU A 152 -8.30 13.26 1.84
C LEU A 152 -8.80 11.93 1.27
N ASP A 153 -8.86 11.83 -0.06
CA ASP A 153 -9.24 10.59 -0.74
C ASP A 153 -8.19 9.49 -0.53
N ILE A 154 -8.63 8.22 -0.61
CA ILE A 154 -7.78 7.02 -0.50
C ILE A 154 -6.57 7.13 -1.44
N SER A 155 -6.79 7.59 -2.68
CA SER A 155 -5.71 7.74 -3.67
C SER A 155 -4.61 8.70 -3.24
N VAL A 156 -4.96 9.76 -2.49
CA VAL A 156 -4.00 10.75 -1.98
C VAL A 156 -3.12 10.12 -0.89
N TYR A 157 -3.70 9.36 0.03
CA TYR A 157 -2.93 8.66 1.05
C TYR A 157 -1.97 7.63 0.45
N THR A 158 -2.42 6.86 -0.54
CA THR A 158 -1.56 5.92 -1.28
C THR A 158 -0.39 6.64 -1.94
N LYS A 159 -0.62 7.81 -2.54
CA LYS A 159 0.44 8.64 -3.15
C LYS A 159 1.43 9.18 -2.12
N ILE A 160 0.95 9.61 -0.95
CA ILE A 160 1.82 10.05 0.16
C ILE A 160 2.76 8.92 0.57
N GLY A 161 2.23 7.73 0.86
CA GLY A 161 3.06 6.60 1.28
C GLY A 161 4.02 6.11 0.20
N SER A 162 3.59 6.09 -1.06
CA SER A 162 4.46 5.73 -2.19
C SER A 162 5.63 6.72 -2.35
N PHE A 163 5.36 8.02 -2.23
CA PHE A 163 6.39 9.05 -2.31
C PHE A 163 7.41 8.91 -1.17
N VAL A 164 6.96 8.79 0.08
CA VAL A 164 7.85 8.63 1.24
C VAL A 164 8.63 7.32 1.18
N GLY A 165 7.99 6.22 0.79
CA GLY A 165 8.65 4.93 0.55
C GLY A 165 9.74 5.02 -0.52
N GLY A 166 9.47 5.72 -1.63
CA GLY A 166 10.45 5.96 -2.69
C GLY A 166 11.66 6.79 -2.23
N LEU A 167 11.41 7.87 -1.47
CA LEU A 167 12.47 8.69 -0.88
C LEU A 167 13.43 7.87 0.00
N ILE A 168 12.88 6.97 0.82
CA ILE A 168 13.67 6.14 1.74
C ILE A 168 14.41 5.03 1.01
N GLY A 169 13.74 4.35 0.09
CA GLY A 169 14.33 3.26 -0.68
C GLY A 169 15.42 3.70 -1.66
N GLY A 170 15.75 4.99 -1.73
CA GLY A 170 16.68 5.56 -2.71
C GLY A 170 16.14 5.51 -4.15
N ALA A 171 14.90 5.07 -4.32
CA ALA A 171 14.15 5.16 -5.56
C ALA A 171 13.50 6.53 -5.61
N THR A 172 14.28 7.57 -5.92
CA THR A 172 13.73 8.85 -6.39
C THR A 172 13.09 8.60 -7.76
N GLN A 173 11.97 7.89 -7.81
CA GLN A 173 11.18 7.73 -9.01
C GLN A 173 10.54 9.09 -9.29
N ALA A 174 10.99 9.68 -10.40
CA ALA A 174 10.13 10.48 -11.25
C ALA A 174 8.90 9.63 -11.59
N LEU A 175 7.85 9.68 -10.76
CA LEU A 175 6.53 9.19 -11.12
C LEU A 175 5.88 10.26 -12.00
N SER A 176 6.38 10.35 -13.22
CA SER A 176 5.69 10.93 -14.36
C SER A 176 5.54 9.81 -15.39
N GLY A 177 4.35 9.23 -15.41
CA GLY A 177 3.88 8.29 -16.42
C GLY A 177 2.39 8.46 -16.57
#